data_AF-A0AB34GFD7-F1
#
_entry.id   AF-A0AB34GFD7-F1
#
_cell.length_a   1.000
_cell.length_b   1.000
_cell.length_c   1.000
_cell.angle_alpha   90.00
_cell.angle_beta   90.00
_cell.angle_gamma   90.00
#
_symmetry.space_group_name_H-M   'P 1'
#
loop_
_entity.id
_entity.type
_entity.pdbx_description
1 polymer ?
#
loop_
_entity_poly.entity_id
_entity_poly.type
_entity_poly.pdbx_seq_one_letter_code
_entity_poly.pdbx_strand_id
1 'polypeptide(L)'
;MQATDKDFPQRGIVYSISTGGASQHYPNIFWINPQTGELQLVTKADYETTPIYILRIQATNSEDSSSVTVTVNIIEENDEKPICTPNSYFLAIPVDLKVGTNIYNFKLTCTDLDSSPRSFRYSIGPGNINGHFTFSPNAGSNVTSLILATRFDYASGLDKIWNYKLLVYITDDNLLSPRITYWILRKNVYSPSAWYVPFVITLGSMLLLGLLVSLIVLLAKAIHRHCPCKTGKHKKPL
;
A
#
# COMPACT_ATOMS: atom_id res chain seq x y z
N MET A 1 0.52 46.71 -14.08
CA MET A 1 1.21 47.15 -15.31
C MET A 1 0.79 48.58 -15.62
N GLN A 2 1.57 49.35 -16.38
CA GLN A 2 1.23 50.74 -16.70
C GLN A 2 1.60 51.10 -18.14
N ALA A 3 0.73 51.85 -18.82
CA ALA A 3 0.91 52.46 -20.12
C ALA A 3 0.57 53.96 -20.06
N THR A 4 1.06 54.74 -21.02
CA THR A 4 0.88 56.20 -21.07
C THR A 4 0.48 56.65 -22.47
N ASP A 5 -0.54 57.50 -22.57
CA ASP A 5 -1.01 58.14 -23.80
C ASP A 5 -0.42 59.56 -23.90
N LYS A 6 0.16 59.89 -25.06
CA LYS A 6 0.78 61.20 -25.33
C LYS A 6 -0.10 62.11 -26.17
N ASP A 7 -1.24 61.64 -26.64
CA ASP A 7 -2.14 62.40 -27.50
C ASP A 7 -2.99 63.40 -26.70
N PHE A 8 -3.44 64.45 -27.39
CA PHE A 8 -4.35 65.47 -26.86
C PHE A 8 -5.65 65.48 -27.66
N PRO A 9 -6.83 65.40 -27.01
CA PRO A 9 -7.03 65.20 -25.57
C PRO A 9 -6.63 63.80 -25.09
N GLN A 10 -6.12 63.68 -23.87
CA GLN A 10 -5.77 62.39 -23.27
C GLN A 10 -7.01 61.50 -23.15
N ARG A 11 -6.91 60.27 -23.65
CA ARG A 11 -7.98 59.27 -23.55
C ARG A 11 -7.67 58.24 -22.47
N GLY A 12 -8.73 57.60 -21.98
CA GLY A 12 -8.60 56.51 -21.02
C GLY A 12 -7.97 55.29 -21.67
N ILE A 13 -6.94 54.72 -21.04
CA ILE A 13 -6.30 53.47 -21.50
C ILE A 13 -7.05 52.28 -20.90
N VAL A 14 -7.40 51.32 -21.75
CA VAL A 14 -8.03 50.06 -21.36
C VAL A 14 -7.04 48.91 -21.53
N TYR A 15 -6.86 48.12 -20.47
CA TYR A 15 -6.02 46.93 -20.49
C TYR A 15 -6.84 45.65 -20.76
N SER A 16 -6.27 44.73 -21.53
CA SER A 16 -6.86 43.41 -21.80
C SER A 16 -5.78 42.35 -21.98
N ILE A 17 -6.14 41.09 -21.75
CA ILE A 17 -5.31 39.93 -22.11
C ILE A 17 -5.71 39.54 -23.54
N SER A 18 -4.83 39.75 -24.52
CA SER A 18 -5.13 39.43 -25.92
C SER A 18 -4.95 37.95 -26.23
N THR A 19 -3.95 37.30 -25.61
CA THR A 19 -3.67 35.86 -25.77
C THR A 19 -2.95 35.29 -24.55
N GLY A 20 -3.08 33.99 -24.33
CA GLY A 20 -2.41 33.28 -23.23
C GLY A 20 -3.28 33.18 -21.98
N GLY A 21 -2.76 32.51 -20.95
CA GLY A 21 -3.48 32.38 -19.67
C GLY A 21 -4.54 31.28 -19.65
N ALA A 22 -4.44 30.31 -20.55
CA ALA A 22 -5.18 29.06 -20.48
C ALA A 22 -4.26 27.97 -19.88
N SER A 23 -4.84 27.10 -19.06
CA SER A 23 -4.25 25.82 -18.65
C SER A 23 -5.02 24.66 -19.28
N GLN A 24 -4.57 23.42 -19.03
CA GLN A 24 -5.28 22.22 -19.48
C GLN A 24 -6.73 22.15 -18.96
N HIS A 25 -7.00 22.70 -17.77
CA HIS A 25 -8.29 22.61 -17.10
C HIS A 25 -9.08 23.92 -17.08
N TYR A 26 -8.42 25.07 -17.25
CA TYR A 26 -9.04 26.38 -17.13
C TYR A 26 -8.70 27.26 -18.34
N PRO A 27 -9.68 27.66 -19.17
CA PRO A 27 -9.41 28.45 -20.36
C PRO A 27 -8.94 29.87 -20.05
N ASN A 28 -9.30 30.42 -18.88
CA ASN A 28 -8.90 31.76 -18.43
C ASN A 28 -8.53 31.70 -16.94
N ILE A 29 -7.25 31.54 -16.61
CA ILE A 29 -6.75 31.52 -15.22
C ILE A 29 -6.33 32.91 -14.72
N PHE A 30 -6.15 33.88 -15.63
CA PHE A 30 -5.83 35.27 -15.30
C PHE A 30 -6.96 36.21 -15.67
N TRP A 31 -7.13 37.22 -14.84
CA TRP A 31 -7.94 38.40 -15.12
C TRP A 31 -7.07 39.65 -14.98
N ILE A 32 -7.28 40.64 -15.85
CA ILE A 32 -6.63 41.94 -15.74
C ILE A 32 -7.69 43.02 -15.53
N ASN A 33 -7.45 43.88 -14.55
CA ASN A 33 -8.29 45.05 -14.33
C ASN A 33 -8.13 46.02 -15.51
N PRO A 34 -9.22 46.31 -16.25
CA PRO A 34 -9.14 47.12 -17.46
C PRO A 34 -8.75 48.58 -17.21
N GLN A 35 -8.87 49.09 -15.98
CA GLN A 35 -8.56 50.48 -15.63
C GLN A 35 -7.17 50.61 -14.98
N THR A 36 -6.80 49.68 -14.09
CA THR A 36 -5.55 49.77 -13.32
C THR A 36 -4.41 48.95 -13.90
N GLY A 37 -4.70 48.00 -14.81
CA GLY A 37 -3.71 47.06 -15.33
C GLY A 37 -3.18 46.10 -14.27
N GLU A 38 -3.91 45.90 -13.17
CA GLU A 38 -3.63 44.91 -12.15
C GLU A 38 -3.97 43.51 -12.67
N LEU A 39 -3.00 42.59 -12.65
CA LEU A 39 -3.17 41.21 -13.08
C LEU A 39 -3.42 40.35 -11.85
N GLN A 40 -4.50 39.57 -11.86
CA GLN A 40 -4.89 38.68 -10.78
C GLN A 40 -5.16 37.26 -11.29
N LEU A 41 -4.99 36.30 -10.40
CA LEU A 41 -5.34 34.90 -10.63
C LEU A 41 -6.82 34.68 -10.26
N VAL A 42 -7.59 34.00 -11.10
CA VAL A 42 -9.02 33.74 -10.83
C VAL A 42 -9.29 32.34 -10.26
N THR A 43 -8.32 31.42 -10.38
CA THR A 43 -8.36 30.07 -9.78
C THR A 43 -6.94 29.61 -9.47
N LYS A 44 -6.76 28.57 -8.63
CA LYS A 44 -5.44 28.07 -8.25
C LYS A 44 -4.63 27.65 -9.50
N ALA A 45 -3.39 28.11 -9.58
CA ALA A 45 -2.41 27.62 -10.56
C ALA A 45 -1.74 26.36 -10.02
N ASP A 46 -1.31 25.50 -10.94
CA ASP A 46 -0.82 24.17 -10.65
C ASP A 46 0.48 23.97 -11.46
N TYR A 47 1.59 23.78 -10.75
CA TYR A 47 2.93 23.78 -11.35
C TYR A 47 3.13 22.52 -12.21
N GLU A 48 2.61 21.38 -11.74
CA GLU A 48 2.70 20.05 -12.34
C GLU A 48 2.02 20.01 -13.72
N THR A 49 0.93 20.78 -13.90
CA THR A 49 0.25 20.90 -15.19
C THR A 49 0.72 22.07 -16.03
N THR A 50 1.01 23.24 -15.46
CA THR A 50 1.41 24.43 -16.22
C THR A 50 2.36 25.33 -15.40
N PRO A 51 3.69 25.12 -15.50
CA PRO A 51 4.66 25.85 -14.69
C PRO A 51 4.92 27.29 -15.17
N ILE A 52 4.63 27.58 -16.44
CA ILE A 52 4.89 28.89 -17.06
C ILE A 52 3.69 29.31 -17.91
N TYR A 53 3.21 30.53 -17.67
CA TYR A 53 2.23 31.19 -18.53
C TYR A 53 2.86 32.36 -19.28
N ILE A 54 2.59 32.44 -20.58
CA ILE A 54 3.00 33.57 -21.42
C ILE A 54 1.75 34.33 -21.81
N LEU A 55 1.58 35.53 -21.25
CA LEU A 55 0.45 36.41 -21.50
C LEU A 55 0.87 37.51 -22.46
N ARG A 56 0.03 37.80 -23.45
CA ARG A 56 0.14 39.02 -24.24
C ARG A 56 -0.91 39.99 -23.73
N ILE A 57 -0.45 41.10 -23.17
CA ILE A 57 -1.30 42.15 -22.61
C ILE A 57 -1.34 43.29 -23.61
N GLN A 58 -2.55 43.76 -23.92
CA GLN A 58 -2.77 44.90 -24.79
C GLN A 58 -3.27 46.08 -23.96
N ALA A 59 -2.75 47.27 -24.26
CA ALA A 59 -3.26 48.54 -23.77
C ALA A 59 -3.75 49.35 -24.99
N THR A 60 -4.96 49.90 -24.94
CA THR A 60 -5.55 50.66 -26.04
C THR A 60 -6.26 51.92 -25.55
N ASN A 61 -6.20 53.00 -26.33
CA ASN A 61 -6.97 54.24 -26.14
C ASN A 61 -8.14 54.35 -27.14
N SER A 62 -8.58 53.21 -27.71
CA SER A 62 -9.59 53.05 -28.77
C SER A 62 -9.13 53.38 -30.20
N GLU A 63 -8.03 54.10 -30.40
CA GLU A 63 -7.45 54.38 -31.73
C GLU A 63 -6.15 53.63 -31.92
N ASP A 64 -5.25 53.74 -30.94
CA ASP A 64 -3.97 53.06 -30.92
C ASP A 64 -3.97 51.91 -29.91
N SER A 65 -3.05 50.96 -30.15
CA SER A 65 -2.79 49.91 -29.19
C SER A 65 -1.31 49.54 -29.13
N SER A 66 -0.86 49.20 -27.93
CA SER A 66 0.45 48.63 -27.68
C SER A 66 0.30 47.29 -26.98
N SER A 67 1.24 46.38 -27.19
CA SER A 67 1.24 45.07 -26.54
C SER A 67 2.57 44.78 -25.86
N VAL A 68 2.51 44.08 -24.73
CA VAL A 68 3.67 43.57 -24.01
C VAL A 68 3.48 42.09 -23.70
N THR A 69 4.57 41.34 -23.70
CA THR A 69 4.59 39.94 -23.27
C THR A 69 4.99 39.87 -21.81
N VAL A 70 4.21 39.12 -21.03
CA VAL A 70 4.40 38.92 -19.59
C VAL A 70 4.56 37.43 -19.36
N THR A 71 5.70 37.04 -18.81
CA THR A 71 5.98 35.67 -18.40
C THR A 71 5.67 35.54 -16.91
N VAL A 72 4.73 34.67 -16.57
CA VAL A 72 4.38 34.32 -15.20
C VAL A 72 4.96 32.94 -14.90
N ASN A 73 5.87 32.85 -13.94
CA ASN A 73 6.41 31.59 -13.45
C ASN A 73 5.62 31.17 -12.21
N ILE A 74 5.08 29.96 -12.22
CA ILE A 74 4.46 29.36 -11.04
C ILE A 74 5.58 28.80 -10.16
N ILE A 75 5.48 29.03 -8.86
CA ILE A 75 6.45 28.51 -7.90
C ILE A 75 6.04 27.07 -7.58
N GLU A 76 6.99 26.15 -7.71
CA GLU A 76 6.84 24.76 -7.32
C GLU A 76 6.67 24.67 -5.80
N GLU A 77 5.54 24.12 -5.37
CA GLU A 77 5.28 23.73 -3.97
C GLU A 77 5.07 22.22 -3.95
N ASN A 78 5.51 21.56 -2.89
CA ASN A 78 5.20 20.14 -2.68
C ASN A 78 3.77 20.05 -2.13
N ASP A 79 2.78 19.90 -3.02
CA ASP A 79 1.37 19.80 -2.69
C ASP A 79 0.67 18.56 -3.27
N GLU A 80 1.42 17.72 -3.98
CA GLU A 80 1.00 16.37 -4.35
C GLU A 80 1.32 15.39 -3.21
N LYS A 81 0.77 14.18 -3.32
CA LYS A 81 0.89 13.16 -2.28
C LYS A 81 1.44 11.86 -2.85
N PRO A 82 2.28 11.15 -2.08
CA PRO A 82 2.83 9.87 -2.49
C PRO A 82 1.72 8.87 -2.79
N ILE A 83 1.73 8.36 -4.01
CA ILE A 83 0.88 7.24 -4.42
C ILE A 83 1.73 5.98 -4.37
N CYS A 84 1.35 5.04 -3.50
CA CYS A 84 2.09 3.80 -3.32
C CYS A 84 1.28 2.56 -3.71
N THR A 85 1.95 1.61 -4.34
CA THR A 85 1.40 0.32 -4.73
C THR A 85 2.22 -0.82 -4.10
N PRO A 86 1.57 -1.80 -3.46
CA PRO A 86 0.11 -1.93 -3.26
C PRO A 86 -0.42 -1.03 -2.13
N ASN A 87 -1.64 -0.51 -2.29
CA ASN A 87 -2.33 0.36 -1.33
C ASN A 87 -3.06 -0.39 -0.19
N SER A 88 -3.06 -1.72 -0.25
CA SER A 88 -3.46 -2.61 0.83
C SER A 88 -2.82 -3.98 0.59
N TYR A 89 -2.57 -4.73 1.65
CA TYR A 89 -2.00 -6.06 1.54
C TYR A 89 -2.46 -6.93 2.69
N PHE A 90 -2.58 -8.22 2.39
CA PHE A 90 -2.85 -9.27 3.35
C PHE A 90 -1.68 -10.26 3.36
N LEU A 91 -0.97 -10.37 4.47
CA LEU A 91 0.15 -11.31 4.64
C LEU A 91 -0.25 -12.43 5.59
N ALA A 92 0.27 -13.64 5.35
CA ALA A 92 -0.04 -14.83 6.13
C ALA A 92 1.26 -15.50 6.61
N ILE A 93 1.98 -14.91 7.57
CA ILE A 93 3.39 -15.28 7.84
C ILE A 93 3.54 -16.54 8.71
N PRO A 94 4.59 -17.37 8.51
CA PRO A 94 4.95 -18.46 9.42
C PRO A 94 5.54 -17.92 10.73
N VAL A 95 5.41 -18.70 11.83
CA VAL A 95 5.95 -18.33 13.15
C VAL A 95 7.48 -18.36 13.17
N ASP A 96 8.04 -19.29 12.42
CA ASP A 96 9.45 -19.63 12.32
C ASP A 96 10.15 -18.89 11.17
N LEU A 97 9.50 -17.89 10.58
CA LEU A 97 10.10 -17.06 9.55
C LEU A 97 11.40 -16.44 10.11
N LYS A 98 12.47 -16.54 9.33
CA LYS A 98 13.80 -16.09 9.75
C LYS A 98 13.86 -14.56 9.82
N VAL A 99 14.48 -14.02 10.86
CA VAL A 99 14.78 -12.58 10.98
C VAL A 99 15.63 -12.12 9.81
N GLY A 100 15.32 -10.94 9.28
CA GLY A 100 15.99 -10.33 8.13
C GLY A 100 15.43 -10.74 6.78
N THR A 101 14.42 -11.62 6.71
CA THR A 101 13.79 -11.98 5.43
C THR A 101 12.81 -10.92 4.95
N ASN A 102 12.81 -10.65 3.65
CA ASN A 102 11.70 -9.97 2.99
C ASN A 102 10.47 -10.87 3.00
N ILE A 103 9.41 -10.42 3.68
CA ILE A 103 8.19 -11.19 3.89
C ILE A 103 7.48 -11.37 2.54
N TYR A 104 7.42 -12.61 2.04
CA TYR A 104 6.76 -12.96 0.77
C TYR A 104 7.19 -12.11 -0.44
N ASN A 105 8.47 -11.72 -0.51
CA ASN A 105 8.96 -10.81 -1.55
C ASN A 105 8.15 -9.51 -1.64
N PHE A 106 7.66 -9.02 -0.51
CA PHE A 106 6.90 -7.78 -0.44
C PHE A 106 7.70 -6.64 -1.07
N LYS A 107 7.00 -5.88 -1.91
CA LYS A 107 7.53 -4.72 -2.60
C LYS A 107 6.47 -3.61 -2.55
N LEU A 108 6.80 -2.53 -1.88
CA LEU A 108 6.05 -1.28 -1.94
C LEU A 108 6.79 -0.34 -2.87
N THR A 109 6.09 0.19 -3.87
CA THR A 109 6.62 1.16 -4.83
C THR A 109 5.80 2.43 -4.74
N CYS A 110 6.44 3.57 -4.51
CA CYS A 110 5.80 4.87 -4.43
C CYS A 110 6.20 5.75 -5.61
N THR A 111 5.31 6.65 -5.97
CA THR A 111 5.53 7.68 -6.98
C THR A 111 4.88 8.97 -6.50
N ASP A 112 5.54 10.08 -6.80
CA ASP A 112 5.03 11.42 -6.59
C ASP A 112 5.42 12.26 -7.80
N LEU A 113 4.60 13.26 -8.14
CA LEU A 113 4.85 14.15 -9.26
C LEU A 113 5.83 15.27 -8.87
N ASP A 114 5.82 15.69 -7.61
CA ASP A 114 6.67 16.79 -7.11
C ASP A 114 7.98 16.31 -6.44
N SER A 115 8.10 15.00 -6.21
CA SER A 115 9.16 14.46 -5.37
C SER A 115 10.06 13.45 -6.07
N SER A 116 11.35 13.55 -5.77
CA SER A 116 12.37 12.64 -6.30
C SER A 116 12.14 11.20 -5.81
N PRO A 117 12.49 10.19 -6.63
CA PRO A 117 12.52 8.79 -6.19
C PRO A 117 13.39 8.50 -4.95
N ARG A 118 14.21 9.45 -4.50
CA ARG A 118 15.05 9.32 -3.29
C ARG A 118 14.47 10.03 -2.06
N SER A 119 13.39 10.78 -2.22
CA SER A 119 12.78 11.59 -1.17
C SER A 119 11.93 10.76 -0.20
N PHE A 120 11.49 9.57 -0.64
CA PHE A 120 10.57 8.75 0.14
C PHE A 120 11.18 8.23 1.44
N ARG A 121 10.36 8.24 2.50
CA ARG A 121 10.61 7.68 3.82
C ARG A 121 9.42 6.85 4.25
N TYR A 122 9.71 5.72 4.90
CA TYR A 122 8.74 4.72 5.31
C TYR A 122 8.83 4.52 6.81
N SER A 123 7.69 4.60 7.49
CA SER A 123 7.61 4.27 8.91
C SER A 123 6.36 3.42 9.20
N ILE A 124 6.51 2.53 10.18
CA ILE A 124 5.43 1.70 10.66
C ILE A 124 5.00 2.27 12.00
N GLY A 125 3.76 2.73 12.03
CA GLY A 125 3.12 3.31 13.20
C GLY A 125 2.37 2.29 14.06
N PRO A 126 1.15 2.63 14.49
CA PRO A 126 0.30 1.75 15.29
C PRO A 126 0.16 0.34 14.72
N GLY A 127 0.14 -0.63 15.63
CA GLY A 127 -0.06 -2.04 15.32
C GLY A 127 1.21 -2.85 15.10
N ASN A 128 2.39 -2.22 15.01
CA ASN A 128 3.68 -2.92 15.05
C ASN A 128 4.09 -3.27 16.49
N ILE A 129 3.26 -4.05 17.17
CA ILE A 129 3.50 -4.47 18.55
C ILE A 129 4.85 -5.20 18.63
N ASN A 130 5.64 -4.89 19.65
CA ASN A 130 6.99 -5.44 19.87
C ASN A 130 8.01 -5.18 18.72
N GLY A 131 7.67 -4.36 17.72
CA GLY A 131 8.60 -3.92 16.68
C GLY A 131 9.06 -5.03 15.73
N HIS A 132 8.22 -6.03 15.47
CA HIS A 132 8.58 -7.17 14.61
C HIS A 132 8.81 -6.82 13.15
N PHE A 133 8.27 -5.71 12.67
CA PHE A 133 8.33 -5.34 11.26
C PHE A 133 9.14 -4.07 11.07
N THR A 134 9.88 -4.02 9.95
CA THR A 134 10.57 -2.81 9.50
C THR A 134 10.58 -2.74 7.98
N PHE A 135 10.76 -1.53 7.43
CA PHE A 135 11.00 -1.33 6.01
C PHE A 135 12.49 -1.27 5.71
N SER A 136 12.90 -1.86 4.60
CA SER A 136 14.29 -1.81 4.13
C SER A 136 14.33 -1.63 2.60
N PRO A 137 14.91 -0.54 2.09
CA PRO A 137 15.34 0.64 2.86
C PRO A 137 14.14 1.38 3.48
N ASN A 138 14.34 2.05 4.62
CA ASN A 138 13.31 2.88 5.25
C ASN A 138 13.30 4.33 4.73
N ALA A 139 14.29 4.73 3.95
CA ALA A 139 14.36 6.05 3.31
C ALA A 139 15.28 6.00 2.08
N GLY A 140 15.24 7.04 1.24
CA GLY A 140 16.23 7.19 0.17
C GLY A 140 15.90 6.43 -1.12
N SER A 141 14.72 5.84 -1.22
CA SER A 141 14.29 5.00 -2.33
C SER A 141 12.77 4.99 -2.44
N ASN A 142 12.25 4.98 -3.65
CA ASN A 142 10.83 4.84 -3.95
C ASN A 142 10.35 3.39 -3.90
N VAL A 143 11.27 2.44 -3.70
CA VAL A 143 10.98 1.04 -3.50
C VAL A 143 11.47 0.61 -2.11
N THR A 144 10.61 -0.10 -1.37
CA THR A 144 10.97 -0.72 -0.09
C THR A 144 10.39 -2.12 0.06
N SER A 145 11.02 -2.90 0.93
CA SER A 145 10.61 -4.26 1.30
C SER A 145 10.23 -4.32 2.78
N LEU A 146 9.24 -5.16 3.12
CA LEU A 146 8.83 -5.38 4.50
C LEU A 146 9.65 -6.54 5.07
N ILE A 147 10.47 -6.24 6.06
CA ILE A 147 11.41 -7.17 6.67
C ILE A 147 10.91 -7.58 8.06
N LEU A 148 11.08 -8.85 8.40
CA LEU A 148 10.93 -9.32 9.78
C LEU A 148 12.17 -8.89 10.59
N ALA A 149 12.03 -7.87 11.43
CA ALA A 149 13.10 -7.28 12.23
C ALA A 149 13.46 -8.11 13.46
N THR A 150 12.47 -8.74 14.09
CA THR A 150 12.66 -9.57 15.29
C THR A 150 11.83 -10.83 15.22
N ARG A 151 12.30 -11.90 15.86
CA ARG A 151 11.56 -13.16 15.96
C ARG A 151 10.34 -12.97 16.86
N PHE A 152 9.29 -13.74 16.60
CA PHE A 152 8.17 -13.82 17.52
C PHE A 152 8.50 -14.71 18.73
N ASP A 153 8.10 -14.30 19.91
CA ASP A 153 8.29 -14.98 21.19
C ASP A 153 6.98 -15.13 21.97
N TYR A 154 6.20 -16.15 21.57
CA TYR A 154 4.98 -16.56 22.28
C TYR A 154 5.29 -17.45 23.49
N ALA A 155 6.45 -18.13 23.49
CA ALA A 155 6.81 -19.08 24.53
C ALA A 155 7.09 -18.39 25.87
N SER A 156 7.72 -17.20 25.83
CA SER A 156 7.89 -16.36 27.02
C SER A 156 6.63 -15.56 27.39
N GLY A 157 5.63 -15.51 26.49
CA GLY A 157 4.44 -14.69 26.64
C GLY A 157 4.63 -13.21 26.28
N LEU A 158 5.77 -12.83 25.68
CA LEU A 158 6.01 -11.50 25.13
C LEU A 158 5.00 -11.17 24.02
N ASP A 159 4.78 -12.12 23.11
CA ASP A 159 3.75 -12.02 22.07
C ASP A 159 2.45 -12.67 22.51
N LYS A 160 1.37 -11.88 22.45
CA LYS A 160 0.02 -12.32 22.86
C LYS A 160 -1.00 -12.25 21.72
N ILE A 161 -0.68 -11.55 20.65
CA ILE A 161 -1.57 -11.35 19.49
C ILE A 161 -1.13 -12.20 18.30
N TRP A 162 -2.10 -12.65 17.51
CA TRP A 162 -1.86 -13.48 16.32
C TRP A 162 -2.11 -12.74 15.01
N ASN A 163 -2.69 -11.55 15.09
CA ASN A 163 -3.06 -10.69 13.98
C ASN A 163 -2.50 -9.29 14.22
N TYR A 164 -1.83 -8.74 13.21
CA TYR A 164 -1.25 -7.41 13.22
C TYR A 164 -1.99 -6.54 12.19
N LYS A 165 -2.33 -5.32 12.58
CA LYS A 165 -2.88 -4.30 11.68
C LYS A 165 -1.90 -3.15 11.65
N LEU A 166 -0.99 -3.15 10.68
CA LEU A 166 0.05 -2.15 10.59
C LEU A 166 -0.50 -0.89 9.92
N LEU A 167 -0.39 0.23 10.61
CA LEU A 167 -0.59 1.54 10.02
C LEU A 167 0.75 2.04 9.49
N VAL A 168 0.87 2.22 8.18
CA VAL A 168 2.11 2.64 7.53
C VAL A 168 1.97 4.09 7.07
N TYR A 169 3.03 4.85 7.34
CA TYR A 169 3.17 6.23 6.92
C TYR A 169 4.29 6.30 5.87
N ILE A 170 3.98 6.97 4.76
CA ILE A 170 4.94 7.33 3.73
C ILE A 170 5.01 8.85 3.69
N THR A 171 6.22 9.38 3.60
CA THR A 171 6.46 10.81 3.33
C THR A 171 7.45 10.95 2.21
N ASP A 172 7.31 11.99 1.42
CA ASP A 172 8.34 12.58 0.57
C ASP A 172 8.99 13.78 1.30
N ASP A 173 9.84 14.54 0.62
CA ASP A 173 10.54 15.71 1.16
C ASP A 173 9.57 16.88 1.44
N ASN A 174 8.83 16.77 2.56
CA ASN A 174 8.07 17.81 3.28
C ASN A 174 6.54 17.68 3.33
N LEU A 175 5.92 16.64 2.75
CA LEU A 175 4.49 16.36 2.98
C LEU A 175 4.25 14.99 3.63
N LEU A 176 3.40 14.97 4.67
CA LEU A 176 2.87 13.72 5.22
C LEU A 176 1.77 13.19 4.30
N SER A 177 2.06 12.13 3.54
CA SER A 177 1.03 11.41 2.77
C SER A 177 0.01 10.74 3.71
N PRO A 178 -1.29 10.70 3.36
CA PRO A 178 -2.28 9.98 4.14
C PRO A 178 -2.06 8.46 4.18
N ARG A 179 -2.64 7.89 5.22
CA ARG A 179 -2.40 6.57 5.84
C ARG A 179 -2.66 5.37 4.91
N ILE A 180 -1.69 4.45 4.80
CA ILE A 180 -1.92 3.12 4.23
C ILE A 180 -2.11 2.09 5.37
N THR A 181 -3.13 1.25 5.28
CA THR A 181 -3.39 0.19 6.27
C THR A 181 -3.04 -1.18 5.68
N TYR A 182 -2.12 -1.89 6.32
CA TYR A 182 -1.77 -3.27 5.98
C TYR A 182 -2.30 -4.25 7.02
N TRP A 183 -2.93 -5.34 6.57
CA TRP A 183 -3.41 -6.41 7.43
C TRP A 183 -2.44 -7.59 7.35
N ILE A 184 -1.91 -8.02 8.49
CA ILE A 184 -1.01 -9.16 8.57
C ILE A 184 -1.69 -10.18 9.48
N LEU A 185 -2.14 -11.29 8.90
CA LEU A 185 -2.53 -12.46 9.65
C LEU A 185 -1.35 -13.42 9.75
N ARG A 186 -1.34 -14.25 10.79
CA ARG A 186 -0.45 -15.40 10.85
C ARG A 186 -1.15 -16.61 10.27
N LYS A 187 -0.46 -17.37 9.42
CA LYS A 187 -0.89 -18.72 9.06
C LYS A 187 -0.06 -19.67 9.91
N ASN A 188 -0.73 -20.43 10.78
CA ASN A 188 -0.11 -21.57 11.44
C ASN A 188 0.08 -22.68 10.40
N VAL A 189 1.12 -22.56 9.59
CA VAL A 189 1.60 -23.68 8.78
C VAL A 189 2.48 -24.48 9.73
N TYR A 190 2.02 -25.68 10.09
CA TYR A 190 2.65 -26.61 11.03
C TYR A 190 4.15 -26.41 11.20
N SER A 191 4.56 -26.16 12.44
CA SER A 191 5.97 -26.08 12.83
C SER A 191 6.74 -27.31 12.31
N PRO A 192 7.98 -27.16 11.81
CA PRO A 192 8.88 -28.29 11.56
C PRO A 192 9.08 -29.19 12.79
N SER A 193 8.82 -28.65 13.99
CA SER A 193 8.83 -29.33 15.28
C SER A 193 7.57 -30.16 15.56
N ALA A 194 6.54 -30.10 14.71
CA ALA A 194 5.27 -30.80 14.88
C ALA A 194 5.30 -32.27 14.43
N TRP A 195 6.48 -32.88 14.37
CA TRP A 195 6.67 -34.31 14.09
C TRP A 195 5.94 -35.22 15.10
N TYR A 196 5.65 -34.71 16.30
CA TYR A 196 4.92 -35.43 17.33
C TYR A 196 3.44 -35.65 16.97
N VAL A 197 2.82 -34.83 16.11
CA VAL A 197 1.39 -34.96 15.78
C VAL A 197 1.12 -36.18 14.89
N PRO A 198 1.84 -36.38 13.76
CA PRO A 198 1.76 -37.64 13.03
C PRO A 198 2.16 -38.84 13.90
N PHE A 199 3.20 -38.70 14.72
CA PHE A 199 3.68 -39.78 15.59
C PHE A 199 2.61 -40.25 16.58
N VAL A 200 1.94 -39.35 17.30
CA VAL A 200 0.87 -39.68 18.26
C VAL A 200 -0.33 -40.34 17.55
N ILE A 201 -0.71 -39.85 16.37
CA ILE A 201 -1.79 -40.45 15.58
C ILE A 201 -1.43 -41.88 15.16
N THR A 202 -0.19 -42.10 14.71
CA THR A 202 0.27 -43.45 14.31
C THR A 202 0.38 -44.41 15.49
N LEU A 203 0.89 -43.97 16.64
CA LEU A 203 0.97 -44.83 17.83
C LEU A 203 -0.43 -45.19 18.34
N GLY A 204 -1.33 -44.21 18.37
CA GLY A 204 -2.73 -44.40 18.76
C GLY A 204 -3.47 -45.36 17.82
N SER A 205 -3.25 -45.25 16.50
CA SER A 205 -3.88 -46.15 15.53
C SER A 205 -3.33 -47.58 15.62
N MET A 206 -2.03 -47.77 15.85
CA MET A 206 -1.46 -49.10 16.08
C MET A 206 -2.00 -49.75 17.36
N LEU A 207 -2.16 -48.98 18.45
CA LEU A 207 -2.75 -49.47 19.69
C LEU A 207 -4.21 -49.92 19.49
N LEU A 208 -5.02 -49.11 18.78
CA LEU A 208 -6.40 -49.45 18.46
C LEU A 208 -6.51 -50.69 17.58
N LEU A 209 -5.66 -50.83 16.56
CA LEU A 209 -5.62 -52.05 15.74
C LEU A 209 -5.27 -53.27 16.58
N GLY A 210 -4.28 -53.16 17.48
CA GLY A 210 -3.90 -54.25 18.38
C GLY A 210 -5.04 -54.69 19.30
N LEU A 211 -5.77 -53.73 19.87
CA LEU A 211 -6.97 -53.99 20.67
C LEU A 211 -8.08 -54.65 19.85
N LEU A 212 -8.33 -54.18 18.63
CA LEU A 212 -9.33 -54.74 17.73
C LEU A 212 -9.02 -56.21 17.38
N VAL A 213 -7.76 -56.50 17.03
CA VAL A 213 -7.30 -57.87 16.75
C VAL A 213 -7.46 -58.77 17.98
N SER A 214 -7.09 -58.27 19.18
CA SER A 214 -7.26 -59.01 20.43
C SER A 214 -8.73 -59.33 20.71
N LEU A 215 -9.64 -58.36 20.50
CA LEU A 215 -11.08 -58.57 20.63
C LEU A 215 -11.59 -59.61 19.64
N ILE A 216 -11.15 -59.57 18.37
CA ILE A 216 -11.53 -60.56 17.36
C ILE A 216 -11.07 -61.97 17.77
N VAL A 217 -9.85 -62.11 18.30
CA VAL A 217 -9.34 -63.40 18.79
C VAL A 217 -10.13 -63.89 19.99
N LEU A 218 -10.45 -63.02 20.94
CA LEU A 218 -11.29 -63.36 22.09
C LEU A 218 -12.70 -63.76 21.67
N LEU A 219 -13.29 -63.04 20.71
CA LEU A 219 -14.59 -63.35 20.14
C LEU A 219 -14.56 -64.72 19.44
N ALA A 220 -13.54 -64.99 18.61
CA ALA A 220 -13.37 -66.28 17.94
C ALA A 220 -13.20 -67.43 18.94
N LYS A 221 -12.42 -67.24 20.01
CA LYS A 221 -12.30 -68.21 21.11
C LYS A 221 -13.61 -68.41 21.85
N ALA A 222 -14.39 -67.35 22.09
CA ALA A 222 -15.69 -67.44 22.74
C ALA A 222 -16.71 -68.18 21.86
N ILE A 223 -16.76 -67.89 20.55
CA ILE A 223 -17.59 -68.58 19.56
C ILE A 223 -17.21 -70.07 19.50
N HIS A 224 -15.91 -70.40 19.46
CA HIS A 224 -15.47 -71.80 19.46
C HIS A 224 -15.83 -72.54 20.76
N ARG A 225 -15.85 -71.84 21.90
CA ARG A 225 -16.25 -72.42 23.19
C ARG A 225 -17.76 -72.63 23.31
N HIS A 226 -18.58 -71.74 22.77
CA HIS A 226 -20.04 -71.80 22.90
C HIS A 226 -20.78 -72.39 21.68
N CYS A 227 -20.09 -72.56 20.54
CA CYS A 227 -20.60 -73.22 19.34
C CYS A 227 -19.57 -74.23 18.80
N PRO A 228 -19.48 -75.44 19.36
CA PRO A 228 -18.66 -76.48 18.76
C PRO A 228 -19.23 -76.83 17.38
N CYS A 229 -18.41 -76.66 16.33
CA CYS A 229 -18.80 -76.97 14.95
C CYS A 229 -19.14 -78.46 14.85
N LYS A 230 -20.43 -78.80 14.68
CA LYS A 230 -20.85 -80.17 14.37
C LYS A 230 -20.39 -80.49 12.95
N THR A 231 -19.33 -81.29 12.80
CA THR A 231 -18.97 -81.89 11.51
C THR A 231 -20.08 -82.85 11.08
N GLY A 232 -20.94 -82.42 10.17
CA GLY A 232 -21.90 -83.30 9.49
C GLY A 232 -21.14 -84.28 8.59
N LYS A 233 -21.15 -85.57 8.94
CA LYS A 233 -20.67 -86.64 8.07
C LYS A 233 -21.65 -86.84 6.91
N HIS A 234 -21.29 -86.41 5.70
CA HIS A 234 -21.92 -86.91 4.49
C HIS A 234 -21.39 -88.32 4.20
N LYS A 235 -22.22 -89.35 4.43
CA LYS A 235 -22.03 -90.67 3.83
C LYS A 235 -22.58 -90.64 2.40
N LYS A 236 -21.74 -90.96 1.41
CA LYS A 236 -22.19 -91.44 0.10
C LYS A 236 -22.34 -92.97 0.17
N PRO A 237 -23.43 -93.56 -0.34
CA PRO A 237 -23.45 -94.94 -0.81
C PRO A 237 -23.43 -95.02 -2.34
N LEU A 238 -22.61 -95.97 -2.81
CA LEU A 238 -22.33 -96.50 -4.16
C LEU A 238 -22.36 -95.52 -5.34
#